data_AF-A0A1J4VQG7-F1
#
_entry.id   AF-A0A1J4VQG7-F1
#
_cell.length_a   1.000
_cell.length_b   1.000
_cell.length_c   1.000
_cell.angle_alpha   90.00
_cell.angle_beta   90.00
_cell.angle_gamma   90.00
#
_symmetry.space_group_name_H-M   'P 1'
#
loop_
_entity.id
_entity.type
_entity.pdbx_description
1 polymer ?
#
loop_
_entity_poly.entity_id
_entity_poly.type
_entity_poly.pdbx_seq_one_letter_code
_entity_poly.pdbx_strand_id
1 'polypeptide(L)'
;MENRNCFYCNTSFIPNKYSPRQKVCSNPECQKKRQMESMKVWRAKNPNYFKYDESKMPGWLESQRNRSKLWREKNPDKVKAYRQSHHEEYRNYMREYMRKYRQTKAGDEPAAPQDLPGVNPNPEGPEQVSR
;
A
#
# COMPACT_ATOMS: atom_id res chain seq x y z
N MET A 1 18.57 7.19 -43.27
CA MET A 1 17.51 7.19 -42.25
C MET A 1 16.67 8.42 -42.51
N GLU A 2 15.34 8.29 -42.52
CA GLU A 2 14.44 9.42 -42.77
C GLU A 2 14.22 10.22 -41.49
N ASN A 3 14.07 11.55 -41.63
CA ASN A 3 13.62 12.40 -40.54
C ASN A 3 12.18 12.05 -40.16
N ARG A 4 11.87 12.09 -38.86
CA ARG A 4 10.52 11.91 -38.33
C ARG A 4 10.19 12.96 -37.29
N ASN A 5 8.92 13.25 -37.11
CA ASN A 5 8.46 14.20 -36.09
C ASN A 5 8.23 13.47 -34.76
N CYS A 6 8.65 14.08 -33.66
CA CYS A 6 8.46 13.53 -32.32
C CYS A 6 6.98 13.58 -31.90
N PHE A 7 6.41 12.46 -31.46
CA PHE A 7 5.02 12.36 -31.02
C PHE A 7 4.60 13.36 -29.90
N TYR A 8 5.53 13.83 -29.06
CA TYR A 8 5.21 14.76 -27.95
C TYR A 8 5.53 16.23 -28.20
N CYS A 9 6.50 16.55 -29.07
CA CYS A 9 6.96 17.92 -29.29
C CYS A 9 6.99 18.34 -30.76
N ASN A 10 6.59 17.45 -31.68
CA ASN A 10 6.53 17.60 -33.14
C ASN A 10 7.85 18.01 -33.84
N THR A 11 8.93 18.26 -33.10
CA THR A 11 10.27 18.51 -33.64
C THR A 11 10.75 17.34 -34.50
N SER A 12 11.34 17.66 -35.65
CA SER A 12 12.01 16.69 -36.51
C SER A 12 13.25 16.10 -35.82
N PHE A 13 13.45 14.79 -35.95
CA PHE A 13 14.61 14.08 -35.43
C PHE A 13 14.96 12.88 -36.32
N ILE A 14 16.22 12.45 -36.27
CA ILE A 14 16.69 11.23 -36.93
C ILE A 14 16.53 10.05 -35.94
N PRO A 15 15.75 9.00 -36.27
CA PRO A 15 15.67 7.79 -35.45
C PRO A 15 17.03 7.09 -35.27
N ASN A 16 17.26 6.45 -34.14
CA ASN A 16 18.47 5.64 -33.92
C ASN A 16 18.53 4.46 -34.91
N LYS A 17 19.71 4.18 -35.48
CA LYS A 17 20.01 2.99 -36.33
C LYS A 17 19.42 1.69 -35.78
N TYR A 18 19.54 1.46 -34.47
CA TYR A 18 19.07 0.26 -33.79
C TYR A 18 17.59 0.32 -33.37
N SER A 19 16.92 1.46 -33.57
CA SER A 19 15.50 1.65 -33.29
C SER A 19 14.79 2.40 -34.42
N PRO A 20 14.71 1.84 -35.64
CA PRO A 20 14.03 2.47 -36.78
C PRO A 20 12.51 2.62 -36.58
N ARG A 21 11.94 2.08 -35.48
CA ARG A 21 10.54 2.27 -35.05
C ARG A 21 10.38 3.34 -33.96
N GLN A 22 11.44 4.09 -33.63
CA GLN A 22 11.39 5.20 -32.68
C GLN A 22 10.40 6.29 -33.14
N LYS A 23 9.42 6.61 -32.28
CA LYS A 23 8.38 7.64 -32.49
C LYS A 23 8.62 8.95 -31.72
N VAL A 24 9.68 8.99 -30.91
CA VAL A 24 9.92 10.03 -29.89
C VAL A 24 11.39 10.43 -29.94
N CYS A 25 11.70 11.72 -30.03
CA CYS A 25 13.06 12.24 -30.08
C CYS A 25 13.84 11.99 -28.78
N SER A 26 15.15 12.16 -28.80
CA SER A 26 16.03 11.90 -27.65
C SER A 26 15.96 12.95 -26.53
N ASN A 27 15.08 13.96 -26.62
CA ASN A 27 14.90 14.98 -25.58
C ASN A 27 14.43 14.34 -24.25
N PRO A 28 15.10 14.60 -23.11
CA PRO A 28 14.76 14.02 -21.81
C PRO A 28 13.28 14.14 -21.41
N GLU A 29 12.63 15.28 -21.67
CA GLU A 29 11.22 15.48 -21.32
C GLU A 29 10.29 14.60 -22.17
N CYS A 30 10.60 14.43 -23.45
CA CYS A 30 9.86 13.52 -24.33
C CYS A 30 10.10 12.05 -23.95
N GLN A 31 11.32 11.71 -23.53
CA GLN A 31 11.66 10.37 -23.04
C GLN A 31 10.96 10.03 -21.72
N LYS A 32 10.89 10.99 -20.78
CA LYS A 32 10.16 10.88 -19.52
C LYS A 32 8.66 10.69 -19.75
N LYS A 33 8.04 11.47 -20.65
CA LYS A 33 6.64 11.27 -21.07
C LYS A 33 6.41 9.86 -21.63
N ARG A 34 7.27 9.41 -22.56
CA ARG A 34 7.25 8.04 -23.12
C ARG A 34 7.29 6.96 -22.05
N GLN A 35 8.20 7.11 -21.07
CA GLN A 35 8.36 6.15 -20.00
C GLN A 35 7.11 6.10 -19.10
N MET A 36 6.56 7.26 -18.73
CA MET A 36 5.37 7.35 -17.87
C MET A 36 4.12 6.77 -18.55
N GLU A 37 3.89 7.04 -19.83
CA GLU A 37 2.77 6.46 -20.58
C GLU A 37 2.92 4.95 -20.76
N SER A 38 4.11 4.48 -21.14
CA SER A 38 4.43 3.05 -21.25
C SER A 38 4.17 2.33 -19.91
N MET A 39 4.64 2.92 -18.81
CA MET A 39 4.41 2.41 -17.45
C MET A 39 2.93 2.42 -17.06
N LYS A 40 2.17 3.45 -17.45
CA LYS A 40 0.71 3.53 -17.21
C LYS A 40 -0.04 2.40 -17.94
N VAL A 41 0.23 2.23 -19.24
CA VAL A 41 -0.36 1.15 -20.06
C VAL A 41 0.04 -0.23 -19.53
N TRP A 42 1.30 -0.41 -19.14
CA TRP A 42 1.77 -1.67 -18.59
C TRP A 42 1.11 -1.99 -17.25
N ARG A 43 0.96 -1.02 -16.33
CA ARG A 43 0.24 -1.22 -15.05
C ARG A 43 -1.24 -1.56 -15.25
N ALA A 44 -1.90 -0.91 -16.21
CA ALA A 44 -3.30 -1.21 -16.55
C ALA A 44 -3.47 -2.66 -17.06
N LYS A 45 -2.49 -3.18 -17.81
CA LYS A 45 -2.47 -4.59 -18.26
C LYS A 45 -2.02 -5.59 -17.18
N ASN A 46 -1.31 -5.12 -16.15
CA ASN A 46 -0.73 -5.96 -15.10
C ASN A 46 -1.16 -5.49 -13.68
N PRO A 47 -2.48 -5.41 -13.39
CA PRO A 47 -3.00 -4.77 -12.18
C PRO A 47 -2.60 -5.50 -10.88
N ASN A 48 -2.29 -6.80 -10.97
CA ASN A 48 -1.90 -7.62 -9.83
C ASN A 48 -0.38 -7.76 -9.65
N TYR A 49 0.46 -7.20 -10.52
CA TYR A 49 1.92 -7.43 -10.49
C TYR A 49 2.59 -6.98 -9.17
N PHE A 50 2.06 -5.93 -8.54
CA PHE A 50 2.57 -5.42 -7.25
C PHE A 50 1.82 -5.97 -6.03
N LYS A 51 0.82 -6.84 -6.23
CA LYS A 51 0.15 -7.52 -5.11
C LYS A 51 1.02 -8.68 -4.63
N TYR A 52 0.89 -9.01 -3.35
CA TYR A 52 1.41 -10.27 -2.85
C TYR A 52 0.62 -11.41 -3.49
N ASP A 53 1.33 -12.37 -4.04
CA ASP A 53 0.73 -13.60 -4.50
C ASP A 53 0.56 -14.54 -3.30
N GLU A 54 -0.61 -14.47 -2.66
CA GLU A 54 -0.95 -15.25 -1.47
C GLU A 54 -1.05 -16.76 -1.75
N SER A 55 -1.06 -17.18 -3.03
CA SER A 55 -0.92 -18.59 -3.41
C SER A 55 0.50 -19.15 -3.21
N LYS A 56 1.49 -18.28 -2.95
CA LYS A 56 2.88 -18.69 -2.75
C LYS A 56 3.12 -19.16 -1.32
N MET A 57 3.92 -20.21 -1.20
CA MET A 57 4.31 -20.83 0.07
C MET A 57 4.80 -19.79 1.10
N PRO A 58 4.56 -20.00 2.42
CA PRO A 58 4.89 -19.03 3.47
C PRO A 58 6.33 -18.49 3.44
N GLY A 59 7.32 -19.31 3.08
CA GLY A 59 8.72 -18.88 2.93
C GLY A 59 8.95 -17.81 1.86
N TRP A 60 8.11 -17.74 0.83
CA TRP A 60 8.15 -16.66 -0.17
C TRP A 60 7.66 -15.33 0.44
N LEU A 61 6.54 -15.37 1.17
CA LEU A 61 6.00 -14.18 1.86
C LEU A 61 7.02 -13.63 2.86
N GLU A 62 7.67 -14.49 3.64
CA GLU A 62 8.71 -14.08 4.58
C GLU A 62 9.96 -13.52 3.89
N SER A 63 10.37 -14.12 2.77
CA SER A 63 11.44 -13.57 1.93
C SER A 63 11.11 -12.18 1.38
N GLN A 64 9.85 -11.92 1.01
CA GLN A 64 9.41 -10.58 0.57
C GLN A 64 9.36 -9.57 1.72
N ARG A 65 8.85 -9.96 2.91
CA ARG A 65 8.87 -9.11 4.11
C ARG A 65 10.28 -8.66 4.45
N ASN A 66 11.23 -9.59 4.49
CA ASN A 66 12.64 -9.30 4.77
C ASN A 66 13.28 -8.42 3.69
N ARG A 67 13.03 -8.68 2.39
CA ARG A 67 13.48 -7.80 1.30
C ARG A 67 12.91 -6.38 1.43
N SER A 68 11.63 -6.25 1.78
CA SER A 68 10.95 -4.96 2.00
C SER A 68 11.51 -4.21 3.21
N LYS A 69 11.81 -4.91 4.31
CA LYS A 69 12.47 -4.36 5.51
C LYS A 69 13.87 -3.82 5.18
N LEU A 70 14.73 -4.66 4.59
CA LEU A 70 16.09 -4.28 4.18
C LEU A 70 16.10 -3.11 3.19
N TRP A 71 15.12 -3.01 2.29
CA TRP A 71 15.01 -1.86 1.39
C TRP A 71 14.70 -0.57 2.15
N ARG A 72 13.77 -0.60 3.13
CA ARG A 72 13.44 0.58 3.96
C ARG A 72 14.63 1.03 4.79
N GLU A 73 15.36 0.09 5.39
CA GLU A 73 16.57 0.35 6.18
C GLU A 73 17.68 1.00 5.32
N LYS A 74 17.85 0.55 4.08
CA LYS A 74 18.80 1.13 3.11
C LYS A 74 18.34 2.42 2.44
N ASN A 75 17.07 2.84 2.60
CA ASN A 75 16.50 4.01 1.94
C ASN A 75 15.68 4.89 2.91
N PRO A 76 16.23 5.29 4.08
CA PRO A 76 15.47 5.99 5.12
C PRO A 76 14.89 7.32 4.61
N ASP A 77 15.65 8.08 3.82
CA ASP A 77 15.22 9.38 3.29
C ASP A 77 14.03 9.25 2.33
N LYS A 78 13.99 8.20 1.50
CA LYS A 78 12.85 7.93 0.61
C LYS A 78 11.61 7.56 1.41
N VAL A 79 11.77 6.80 2.49
CA VAL A 79 10.67 6.46 3.41
C VAL A 79 10.17 7.72 4.13
N LYS A 80 11.07 8.62 4.55
CA LYS A 80 10.72 9.90 5.19
C LYS A 80 9.98 10.84 4.23
N ALA A 81 10.52 11.05 3.04
CA ALA A 81 9.91 11.89 1.99
C ALA A 81 8.54 11.35 1.55
N TYR A 82 8.38 10.03 1.43
CA TYR A 82 7.09 9.40 1.17
C TYR A 82 6.08 9.67 2.31
N ARG A 83 6.48 9.43 3.56
CA ARG A 83 5.64 9.70 4.74
C ARG A 83 5.21 11.17 4.83
N GLN A 84 6.09 12.11 4.50
CA GLN A 84 5.78 13.55 4.50
C GLN A 84 4.79 13.92 3.39
N SER A 85 5.02 13.44 2.16
CA SER A 85 4.14 13.74 1.02
C SER A 85 2.75 13.09 1.12
N HIS A 86 2.62 11.95 1.80
CA HIS A 86 1.36 11.19 1.93
C HIS A 86 0.79 11.24 3.36
N HIS A 87 1.20 12.20 4.20
CA HIS A 87 0.82 12.24 5.62
C HIS A 87 -0.69 12.46 5.83
N GLU A 88 -1.33 13.28 4.98
CA GLU A 88 -2.78 13.53 5.03
C GLU A 88 -3.57 12.29 4.60
N GLU A 89 -3.15 11.61 3.53
CA GLU A 89 -3.75 10.35 3.09
C GLU A 89 -3.70 9.31 4.20
N TYR A 90 -2.55 9.17 4.88
CA TYR A 90 -2.40 8.27 6.02
C TYR A 90 -3.29 8.68 7.21
N ARG A 91 -3.37 9.98 7.53
CA ARG A 91 -4.28 10.50 8.57
C ARG A 91 -5.75 10.20 8.26
N ASN A 92 -6.15 10.36 7.00
CA ASN A 92 -7.50 10.08 6.53
C ASN A 92 -7.79 8.57 6.58
N TYR A 93 -6.87 7.74 6.08
CA TYR A 93 -6.93 6.28 6.19
C TYR A 93 -7.09 5.82 7.65
N MET A 94 -6.27 6.34 8.57
CA MET A 94 -6.35 5.95 9.99
C MET A 94 -7.66 6.39 10.65
N ARG A 95 -8.19 7.58 10.30
CA ARG A 95 -9.53 8.02 10.79
C ARG A 95 -10.63 7.05 10.34
N GLU A 96 -10.62 6.69 9.06
CA GLU A 96 -11.58 5.78 8.45
C GLU A 96 -11.46 4.34 8.99
N TYR A 97 -10.22 3.85 9.17
CA TYR A 97 -9.93 2.58 9.79
C TYR A 97 -10.47 2.51 11.23
N MET A 98 -10.18 3.53 12.06
CA MET A 98 -10.66 3.57 13.44
C MET A 98 -12.18 3.71 13.54
N ARG A 99 -12.83 4.41 12.60
CA ARG A 99 -14.29 4.47 12.51
C ARG A 99 -14.88 3.08 12.28
N LYS A 100 -14.38 2.34 11.29
CA LYS A 100 -14.80 0.97 10.98
C LYS A 100 -14.55 0.02 12.16
N TYR A 101 -13.36 0.09 12.76
CA TYR A 101 -13.00 -0.74 13.92
C TYR A 101 -13.93 -0.53 15.12
N ARG A 102 -14.32 0.72 15.41
CA ARG A 102 -15.31 1.02 16.46
C ARG A 102 -16.69 0.48 16.12
N GLN A 103 -17.12 0.58 14.86
CA GLN A 103 -18.41 0.02 14.42
C GLN A 103 -18.44 -1.52 14.56
N THR A 104 -17.37 -2.21 14.18
CA THR A 104 -17.26 -3.67 14.41
C THR A 104 -17.23 -4.02 15.89
N LYS A 105 -16.56 -3.22 16.73
CA LYS A 105 -16.51 -3.48 18.18
C LYS A 105 -17.78 -3.12 18.95
N ALA A 106 -18.53 -2.12 18.52
CA ALA A 106 -19.85 -1.82 19.08
C ALA A 106 -20.92 -2.86 18.68
N GLY A 107 -20.68 -3.65 17.62
CA GLY A 107 -21.50 -4.82 17.28
C GLY A 107 -21.12 -6.12 18.00
N ASP A 108 -19.97 -6.14 18.68
CA ASP A 108 -19.45 -7.30 19.44
C ASP A 108 -19.83 -7.25 20.94
N GLU A 109 -20.43 -6.17 21.45
CA GLU A 109 -20.88 -6.11 22.85
C GLU A 109 -22.17 -6.96 23.02
N PRO A 110 -22.16 -8.00 23.87
CA PRO A 110 -23.39 -8.71 24.20
C PRO A 110 -24.32 -7.77 24.98
N ALA A 111 -25.60 -7.77 24.63
CA ALA A 111 -26.60 -6.97 25.33
C ALA A 111 -26.53 -7.22 26.84
N ALA A 112 -26.47 -6.15 27.63
CA ALA A 112 -26.44 -6.23 29.09
C ALA A 112 -27.62 -7.09 29.59
N PRO A 113 -27.42 -8.05 30.51
CA PRO A 113 -28.50 -8.88 31.02
C PRO A 113 -29.59 -8.02 31.66
N GLN A 114 -30.77 -8.00 31.05
CA GLN A 114 -31.94 -7.34 31.60
C GLN A 114 -32.60 -8.29 32.61
N ASP A 115 -32.74 -7.80 33.85
CA ASP A 115 -33.62 -8.27 34.91
C ASP A 115 -33.78 -9.79 35.11
N LEU A 116 -33.05 -10.33 36.09
CA LEU A 116 -33.52 -11.45 36.89
C LEU A 116 -34.07 -10.94 38.22
N PRO A 117 -35.30 -11.30 38.64
CA PRO A 117 -35.85 -10.88 39.91
C PRO A 117 -35.06 -11.49 41.07
N GLY A 118 -34.77 -10.67 42.09
CA GLY A 118 -33.69 -10.94 43.02
C GLY A 118 -33.96 -12.01 44.07
N VAL A 119 -32.87 -12.61 44.54
CA VAL A 119 -32.71 -13.08 45.92
C VAL A 119 -31.37 -12.57 46.43
N ASN A 120 -31.38 -12.00 47.63
CA ASN A 120 -30.25 -11.55 48.44
C ASN A 120 -30.66 -11.80 49.91
N PRO A 121 -29.76 -12.03 50.90
CA PRO A 121 -28.30 -11.96 50.81
C PRO A 121 -27.53 -13.15 51.45
N ASN A 122 -26.19 -13.00 51.45
CA ASN A 122 -25.13 -13.59 52.30
C ASN A 122 -25.55 -13.98 53.75
N PRO A 123 -24.80 -14.84 54.51
CA PRO A 123 -23.32 -14.98 54.57
C PRO A 123 -22.83 -16.46 54.40
N GLU A 124 -21.57 -16.90 54.52
CA GLU A 124 -20.41 -16.56 55.37
C GLU A 124 -19.05 -16.89 54.71
N GLY A 125 -17.93 -16.35 55.23
CA GLY A 125 -16.57 -16.86 55.00
C GLY A 125 -16.24 -18.05 55.93
N PRO A 126 -14.96 -18.41 56.22
CA PRO A 126 -13.69 -17.70 55.96
C PRO A 126 -12.77 -18.55 55.03
N GLU A 127 -11.43 -18.49 54.97
CA GLU A 127 -10.36 -17.73 55.67
C GLU A 127 -9.13 -17.57 54.74
N GLN A 128 -8.02 -17.02 55.24
CA GLN A 128 -6.68 -17.13 54.63
C GLN A 128 -5.76 -17.97 55.52
N VAL A 129 -4.87 -18.76 54.92
CA VAL A 129 -3.75 -19.39 55.64
C VAL A 129 -2.44 -19.06 54.94
N SER A 130 -1.68 -18.16 55.54
CA SER A 130 -0.26 -17.94 55.23
C SER A 130 0.61 -18.94 56.01
N ARG A 131 1.67 -19.44 55.37
CA ARG A 131 2.86 -20.00 55.99
C ARG A 131 4.08 -19.65 55.16
#